data_AF-A0A820P193-F1
#
_entry.id   AF-A0A820P193-F1
#
_cell.length_a   1.000
_cell.length_b   1.000
_cell.length_c   1.000
_cell.angle_alpha   90.00
_cell.angle_beta   90.00
_cell.angle_gamma   90.00
#
_symmetry.space_group_name_H-M   'P 1'
#
loop_
_entity.id
_entity.type
_entity.pdbx_description
1 polymer ?
#
loop_
_entity_poly.entity_id
_entity_poly.type
_entity_poly.pdbx_seq_one_letter_code
_entity_poly.pdbx_strand_id
1 'polypeptide(L)' 'QCQVLSIVLDHRKYIFDLIEHMPNLRALKVECELDQSNNDKPNTNELAQWMVSNFSPFFVEDVSRNEMIRLWIR' A
#
# COMPACT_ATOMS: atom_id res chain seq x y z
N GLN A 1 10.10 -11.29 -14.12
CA GLN A 1 9.43 -11.38 -12.79
C GLN A 1 9.77 -10.14 -12.00
N CYS A 2 8.77 -9.39 -11.54
CA CYS A 2 8.97 -8.18 -10.75
C CYS A 2 8.92 -8.55 -9.26
N GLN A 3 10.00 -8.27 -8.52
CA GLN A 3 10.05 -8.52 -7.08
C GLN A 3 9.66 -7.27 -6.27
N VAL A 4 9.80 -6.09 -6.86
CA VAL A 4 9.51 -4.81 -6.22
C VAL A 4 8.68 -3.97 -7.17
N LEU A 5 7.44 -3.65 -6.80
CA LEU A 5 6.57 -2.78 -7.58
C LEU A 5 6.46 -1.43 -6.87
N SER A 6 6.62 -0.34 -7.62
CA SER A 6 6.31 1.02 -7.16
C SER A 6 5.19 1.56 -8.03
N ILE A 7 4.06 1.90 -7.42
CA ILE A 7 2.85 2.28 -8.15
C ILE A 7 2.03 3.31 -7.37
N VAL A 8 1.34 4.18 -8.11
CA VAL A 8 0.30 5.08 -7.60
C VAL A 8 -1.05 4.44 -7.90
N LEU A 9 -1.92 4.36 -6.90
CA LEU A 9 -3.26 3.76 -7.02
C LEU A 9 -4.32 4.77 -6.59
N ASP A 10 -5.35 4.90 -7.42
CA ASP A 10 -6.49 5.76 -7.13
C ASP A 10 -7.41 5.17 -6.04
N HIS A 11 -7.33 3.85 -5.82
CA HIS A 11 -8.17 3.14 -4.86
C HIS A 11 -7.37 2.05 -4.12
N ARG A 12 -7.46 2.04 -2.78
CA ARG A 12 -6.77 1.07 -1.92
C ARG A 12 -7.15 -0.38 -2.19
N LYS A 13 -8.33 -0.65 -2.77
CA LYS A 13 -8.77 -2.00 -3.15
C LYS A 13 -7.81 -2.66 -4.16
N TYR A 14 -7.19 -1.87 -5.04
CA TYR A 14 -6.28 -2.39 -6.06
C TYR A 14 -4.98 -2.95 -5.47
N ILE A 15 -4.66 -2.61 -4.22
CA ILE A 15 -3.53 -3.20 -3.50
C ILE A 15 -3.73 -4.72 -3.35
N PHE A 16 -4.97 -5.18 -3.07
CA PHE A 16 -5.27 -6.61 -2.98
C PHE A 16 -5.11 -7.30 -4.33
N ASP A 17 -5.66 -6.70 -5.39
CA ASP A 17 -5.58 -7.26 -6.74
C ASP A 17 -4.11 -7.47 -7.16
N LEU A 18 -3.23 -6.51 -6.84
CA LEU A 18 -1.80 -6.61 -7.13
C LEU A 18 -1.13 -7.74 -6.35
N ILE A 19 -1.42 -7.88 -5.05
CA ILE A 19 -0.81 -8.92 -4.21
C ILE A 19 -1.30 -10.31 -4.63
N GLU A 20 -2.57 -10.46 -4.96
CA GLU A 20 -3.17 -11.73 -5.37
C GLU A 20 -2.66 -12.19 -6.75
N HIS A 21 -2.56 -11.27 -7.72
CA HIS A 21 -2.20 -11.61 -9.10
C HIS A 21 -0.70 -11.57 -9.38
N MET A 22 0.12 -11.06 -8.46
CA MET A 22 1.59 -11.04 -8.58
C MET A 22 2.26 -11.94 -7.52
N PRO A 23 2.26 -13.26 -7.70
CA PRO A 23 2.80 -14.21 -6.71
C PRO A 23 4.32 -14.11 -6.48
N ASN A 24 5.04 -13.33 -7.29
CA ASN A 24 6.48 -13.10 -7.14
C ASN A 24 6.80 -11.73 -6.50
N LEU A 25 5.77 -10.97 -6.12
CA LEU A 25 5.92 -9.65 -5.51
C LEU A 25 6.42 -9.82 -4.07
N ARG A 26 7.59 -9.26 -3.78
CA ARG A 26 8.22 -9.27 -2.44
C ARG A 26 8.14 -7.92 -1.74
N ALA A 27 8.02 -6.85 -2.51
CA ALA A 27 7.78 -5.54 -1.96
C ALA A 27 6.86 -4.72 -2.87
N LEU A 28 5.94 -3.98 -2.25
CA LEU A 28 5.04 -3.06 -2.91
C LEU A 28 5.21 -1.68 -2.27
N LYS A 29 5.65 -0.70 -3.05
CA LYS A 29 5.67 0.70 -2.66
C LYS A 29 4.45 1.34 -3.30
N VAL A 30 3.49 1.72 -2.46
CA VAL A 30 2.22 2.26 -2.92
C VAL A 30 2.04 3.69 -2.41
N GLU A 31 1.66 4.55 -3.34
CA GLU A 31 1.03 5.83 -3.06
C GLU A 31 -0.45 5.64 -3.36
N CYS A 32 -1.33 5.96 -2.41
CA CYS A 32 -2.76 5.74 -2.59
C CYS A 32 -3.53 7.02 -2.29
N GLU A 33 -4.36 7.44 -3.23
CA GLU A 33 -5.34 8.47 -2.98
C GLU A 33 -6.46 7.85 -2.12
N LEU A 34 -6.82 8.49 -1.00
CA LEU A 34 -7.89 7.98 -0.13
C LEU A 34 -9.23 8.09 -0.86
N ASP A 35 -10.09 7.09 -0.67
CA ASP A 35 -11.42 6.96 -1.32
C ASP A 35 -12.40 8.12 -1.01
N GLN A 36 -11.99 9.15 -0.27
CA GLN A 36 -12.81 10.33 -0.01
C GLN A 36 -12.00 11.62 -0.10
N SER A 37 -12.34 12.38 -1.15
CA SER A 37 -12.22 13.82 -1.30
C SER A 37 -12.65 14.58 -0.04
N ASN A 38 -11.74 14.74 0.91
CA ASN A 38 -11.74 15.89 1.79
C ASN A 38 -10.36 16.54 1.64
N ASN A 39 -10.32 17.87 1.64
CA ASN A 39 -9.11 18.70 1.52
C ASN A 39 -8.05 18.48 2.63
N ASP A 40 -8.17 17.40 3.40
CA ASP A 40 -7.18 16.96 4.36
C ASP A 40 -6.26 15.96 3.68
N LYS A 41 -4.96 16.25 3.76
CA LYS A 41 -3.88 15.45 3.17
C LYS A 41 -4.10 13.95 3.38
N PRO A 42 -3.69 13.09 2.43
CA PRO A 42 -3.76 11.65 2.57
C PRO A 42 -3.15 11.23 3.90
N ASN A 43 -3.98 10.76 4.83
CA ASN A 43 -3.55 10.34 6.14
C ASN A 43 -2.89 8.96 6.00
N THR A 44 -1.59 8.95 5.69
CA THR A 44 -0.78 7.73 5.55
C THR A 44 -0.95 6.77 6.72
N ASN A 45 -1.23 7.30 7.91
CA ASN A 45 -1.46 6.51 9.11
C ASN A 45 -2.75 5.67 9.02
N GLU A 46 -3.84 6.20 8.45
CA GLU A 46 -5.09 5.45 8.25
C GLU A 46 -4.86 4.30 7.26
N LEU A 47 -4.17 4.59 6.16
CA LEU A 47 -3.86 3.61 5.13
C LEU A 47 -2.90 2.54 5.67
N ALA A 48 -1.90 2.90 6.47
CA ALA A 48 -1.01 1.96 7.14
C ALA A 48 -1.76 1.08 8.15
N GLN A 49 -2.67 1.65 8.96
CA GLN A 49 -3.50 0.88 9.88
C GLN A 49 -4.47 -0.05 9.17
N TRP A 50 -5.09 0.42 8.08
CA TRP A 50 -5.92 -0.41 7.22
C TRP A 50 -5.11 -1.56 6.64
N MET A 51 -3.89 -1.28 6.17
CA MET A 51 -3.01 -2.33 5.66
C MET A 51 -2.67 -3.34 6.74
N VAL A 52 -2.15 -2.92 7.90
CA VAL A 52 -1.82 -3.83 9.01
C VAL A 52 -3.01 -4.72 9.39
N SER A 53 -4.22 -4.16 9.37
CA SER A 53 -5.46 -4.89 9.71
C SER A 53 -5.89 -5.92 8.66
N ASN A 54 -5.62 -5.67 7.37
CA ASN A 54 -6.01 -6.56 6.28
C ASN A 54 -4.89 -7.49 5.80
N PHE A 55 -3.63 -7.15 6.11
CA PHE A 55 -2.42 -7.78 5.58
C PHE A 55 -1.63 -8.50 6.69
N SER A 56 -2.32 -9.19 7.59
CA SER A 56 -1.75 -9.75 8.84
C SER A 56 -0.54 -10.72 8.74
N PRO A 57 -0.12 -11.30 7.59
CA PRO A 57 1.20 -11.93 7.49
C PRO A 57 2.31 -11.03 6.93
N PHE A 58 1.97 -9.84 6.44
CA PHE A 58 2.88 -8.93 5.72
C PHE A 58 3.45 -7.86 6.66
N PHE A 59 4.72 -7.48 6.44
CA PHE A 59 5.37 -6.43 7.21
C PHE A 59 5.11 -5.08 6.51
N VAL A 60 4.33 -4.22 7.16
CA VAL A 60 3.98 -2.89 6.66
C VAL A 60 4.94 -1.87 7.28
N GLU A 61 5.71 -1.18 6.44
CA GLU A 61 6.59 -0.07 6.82
C GLU A 61 6.02 1.23 6.25
N ASP A 62 5.54 2.11 7.13
CA ASP A 62 5.15 3.47 6.73
C ASP A 62 6.42 4.30 6.51
N VAL A 63 6.60 4.82 5.29
CA VAL A 63 7.68 5.74 4.94
C VAL A 63 7.07 7.13 4.86
N SER A 64 6.60 7.63 6.01
CA SER A 64 5.81 8.85 6.19
C SER A 64 6.50 10.15 5.72
N ARG A 65 7.73 10.08 5.20
CA ARG A 65 8.44 11.24 4.63
C ARG A 65 7.92 11.67 3.26
N ASN A 66 7.26 10.78 2.50
CA ASN A 66 6.85 11.02 1.11
C ASN A 66 5.40 10.59 0.79
N GLU A 67 4.51 10.47 1.78
CA GLU A 67 3.13 10.01 1.54
C GLU A 67 3.02 8.61 0.89
N MET A 68 4.09 7.80 1.03
CA MET A 68 4.22 6.49 0.42
C MET A 68 4.34 5.42 1.49
N ILE A 69 3.65 4.29 1.28
CA ILE A 69 3.71 3.14 2.16
C ILE A 69 4.47 2.02 1.46
N ARG A 70 5.36 1.37 2.21
CA ARG A 70 6.09 0.21 1.74
C ARG A 70 5.57 -1.05 2.43
N LEU A 71 5.11 -1.98 1.63
CA LEU A 71 4.70 -3.32 2.03
C LEU A 71 5.81 -4.29 1.71
N TRP A 72 6.15 -5.15 2.67
CA TRP A 72 7.02 -6.29 2.49
C TRP A 72 6.19 -7.57 2.56
N ILE A 73 6.16 -8.27 1.43
CA ILE A 73 5.40 -9.50 1.20
C ILE A 73 6.37 -10.67 1.38
N ARG A 74 6.07 -11.55 2.34
CA ARG A 74 6.89 -12.72 2.67
C ARG A 74 6.63 -13.88 1.72
#